data_AF-A0A6N2K683-F1
#
_entry.id   AF-A0A6N2K683-F1
#
_cell.length_a   1.000
_cell.length_b   1.000
_cell.length_c   1.000
_cell.angle_alpha   90.00
_cell.angle_beta   90.00
_cell.angle_gamma   90.00
#
_symmetry.space_group_name_H-M   'P 1'
#
loop_
_entity.id
_entity.type
_entity.pdbx_description
1 polymer ?
#
loop_
_entity_poly.entity_id
_entity_poly.type
_entity_poly.pdbx_seq_one_letter_code
_entity_poly.pdbx_strand_id
1 'polypeptide(L)' 'MGSGLLIFLLITCLQVLVIAAVTDSNDLSALNAVKSNWMNTPPSWIGSDPCGGGWEGIRCTGSRITYMYVTQR' A
#
# COMPACT_ATOMS: atom_id res chain seq x y z
N MET A 1 -5.30 -0.32 -33.78
CA MET A 1 -4.82 0.65 -32.77
C MET A 1 -5.25 0.32 -31.33
N GLY A 2 -5.71 -0.91 -31.02
CA GLY A 2 -6.17 -1.27 -29.66
C GLY A 2 -5.21 -2.17 -28.86
N SER A 3 -4.38 -2.97 -29.53
CA SER A 3 -3.55 -3.99 -28.86
C SER A 3 -2.42 -3.41 -28.01
N GLY A 4 -1.82 -2.29 -28.41
CA GLY A 4 -0.79 -1.61 -27.61
C GLY A 4 -1.34 -1.10 -26.28
N LEU A 5 -2.52 -0.47 -26.30
CA LEU A 5 -3.19 0.04 -25.10
C LEU A 5 -3.52 -1.10 -24.12
N LEU A 6 -3.99 -2.25 -24.63
CA LEU A 6 -4.28 -3.43 -23.81
C LEU A 6 -3.02 -4.00 -23.14
N ILE A 7 -1.90 -4.05 -23.85
CA ILE A 7 -0.62 -4.53 -23.30
C ILE A 7 -0.12 -3.59 -22.20
N PHE A 8 -0.20 -2.26 -22.41
CA PHE A 8 0.14 -1.28 -21.38
C PHE A 8 -0.75 -1.43 -20.13
N LEU A 9 -2.07 -1.58 -20.33
CA LEU A 9 -3.02 -1.79 -19.23
C LEU A 9 -2.69 -3.07 -18.43
N LEU A 10 -2.41 -4.18 -19.12
CA LEU A 10 -2.01 -5.44 -18.52
C LEU A 10 -0.73 -5.31 -17.69
N ILE A 11 0.29 -4.61 -18.20
CA ILE A 11 1.55 -4.37 -17.48
C ILE A 11 1.30 -3.53 -16.23
N THR A 12 0.51 -2.44 -16.34
CA THR A 12 0.17 -1.61 -15.18
C THR A 12 -0.65 -2.37 -14.14
N CYS A 13 -1.59 -3.21 -14.56
CA CYS A 13 -2.36 -4.06 -13.66
C CYS A 13 -1.47 -5.09 -12.96
N LEU A 14 -0.52 -5.71 -13.67
CA LEU A 14 0.43 -6.64 -13.05
C LEU A 14 1.31 -5.93 -12.01
N GLN A 15 1.80 -4.72 -12.30
CA GLN A 15 2.58 -3.95 -11.34
C GLN A 15 1.75 -3.61 -10.09
N VAL A 16 0.48 -3.21 -10.26
CA VAL A 16 -0.44 -2.95 -9.13
C VAL A 16 -0.73 -4.24 -8.34
N LEU A 17 -0.94 -5.37 -9.01
CA LEU A 17 -1.14 -6.68 -8.38
C LEU A 17 0.07 -7.14 -7.59
N VAL A 18 1.28 -6.95 -8.11
CA VAL A 18 2.52 -7.32 -7.42
C VAL A 18 2.71 -6.49 -6.15
N ILE A 19 2.39 -5.19 -6.17
CA ILE A 19 2.46 -4.31 -4.99
C ILE A 19 1.36 -4.67 -3.97
N ALA A 20 0.14 -4.94 -4.43
CA ALA A 20 -0.96 -5.38 -3.57
C ALA A 20 -0.75 -6.78 -2.99
N ALA A 21 0.01 -7.64 -3.66
CA ALA A 21 0.30 -9.01 -3.22
C ALA A 21 1.44 -9.09 -2.18
N VAL A 22 2.14 -7.99 -1.85
CA VAL A 22 3.19 -8.05 -0.84
C VAL A 22 2.59 -8.20 0.55
N THR A 23 1.53 -7.46 0.90
CA THR A 23 1.02 -7.44 2.28
C THR A 23 -0.25 -8.27 2.48
N ASP A 24 -0.31 -8.97 3.61
CA ASP A 24 -1.42 -9.79 4.08
C ASP A 24 -2.72 -8.98 4.12
N SER A 25 -3.80 -9.56 3.58
CA SER A 25 -5.09 -8.88 3.48
C SER A 25 -5.69 -8.50 4.84
N ASN A 26 -5.39 -9.27 5.89
CA ASN A 26 -5.84 -8.94 7.24
C ASN A 26 -5.06 -7.75 7.79
N ASP A 27 -3.75 -7.68 7.54
CA ASP A 27 -2.92 -6.56 7.96
C ASP A 27 -3.32 -5.28 7.21
N LEU A 28 -3.63 -5.38 5.92
CA LEU A 28 -4.13 -4.27 5.12
C LEU A 28 -5.50 -3.77 5.60
N SER A 29 -6.43 -4.66 5.92
CA SER A 29 -7.76 -4.27 6.40
C SER A 29 -7.69 -3.64 7.80
N ALA A 30 -6.88 -4.20 8.70
CA ALA A 30 -6.62 -3.61 10.01
C ALA A 30 -5.96 -2.22 9.88
N LEU A 31 -4.94 -2.07 9.03
CA LEU A 31 -4.29 -0.79 8.79
C LEU A 31 -5.26 0.26 8.24
N ASN A 32 -6.14 -0.11 7.30
CA ASN A 32 -7.16 0.80 6.76
C ASN A 32 -8.17 1.23 7.83
N ALA A 33 -8.58 0.34 8.72
CA ALA A 33 -9.44 0.67 9.85
C ALA A 33 -8.75 1.61 10.85
N VAL A 34 -7.45 1.42 11.10
CA VAL A 34 -6.67 2.35 11.93
C VAL A 34 -6.56 3.71 11.24
N LYS A 35 -6.21 3.72 9.95
CA LYS A 35 -6.08 4.94 9.13
C LYS A 35 -7.36 5.78 9.13
N SER A 36 -8.53 5.16 9.03
CA SER A 36 -9.81 5.88 9.01
C SER A 36 -10.13 6.59 10.33
N ASN A 37 -9.52 6.16 11.45
CA ASN A 37 -9.72 6.76 12.76
C ASN A 37 -8.67 7.82 13.11
N TRP A 38 -7.68 8.04 12.25
CA TRP A 38 -6.62 9.00 12.51
C TRP A 38 -6.87 10.33 11.80
N MET A 39 -6.87 11.42 12.57
CA MET A 39 -7.07 12.77 12.03
C MET A 39 -5.82 13.31 11.31
N ASN A 40 -4.62 12.88 11.71
CA ASN A 40 -3.34 13.36 11.19
C ASN A 40 -2.46 12.18 10.76
N THR A 41 -2.76 11.57 9.62
CA THR A 41 -1.86 10.58 9.01
C THR A 41 -0.68 11.28 8.33
N PRO A 42 0.51 10.67 8.28
CA PRO A 42 1.63 11.24 7.54
C PRO A 42 1.25 11.55 6.09
N PRO A 43 1.74 12.67 5.51
CA PRO A 43 1.43 13.05 4.13
C PRO A 43 1.97 12.06 3.10
N SER A 44 2.87 11.17 3.49
CA SER A 44 3.37 10.07 2.67
C SER A 44 2.36 8.92 2.47
N TRP A 45 1.27 8.87 3.27
CA TRP A 45 0.25 7.82 3.22
C TRP A 45 -0.76 8.02 2.06
N ILE A 46 -0.25 8.36 0.88
CA ILE A 46 -1.04 8.63 -0.33
C ILE A 46 -0.96 7.43 -1.27
N GLY A 47 -2.08 7.13 -1.94
CA GLY A 47 -2.16 6.04 -2.90
C GLY A 47 -2.09 4.66 -2.24
N SER A 48 -1.43 3.72 -2.91
CA SER A 48 -1.35 2.32 -2.51
C SER A 48 0.06 2.00 -2.02
N ASP A 49 0.32 1.96 -0.71
CA ASP A 49 1.56 1.32 -0.27
C ASP A 49 1.58 0.64 1.10
N PRO A 50 1.23 -0.64 1.13
CA PRO A 50 1.59 -1.56 2.20
C PRO A 50 2.92 -2.28 1.84
N CYS A 51 4.01 -1.53 2.01
CA CYS A 51 5.43 -1.90 2.12
C CYS A 51 6.32 -2.09 0.89
N GLY A 52 5.98 -1.45 -0.22
CA GLY A 52 6.89 -1.01 -1.28
C GLY A 52 7.63 0.32 -1.02
N GLY A 53 7.59 0.87 0.20
CA GLY A 53 8.57 1.82 0.76
C GLY A 53 8.27 3.32 0.67
N GLY A 54 7.10 3.71 0.17
CA GLY A 54 6.66 5.11 0.06
C GLY A 54 5.93 5.64 1.30
N TRP A 55 5.40 4.79 2.18
CA TRP A 55 4.73 5.22 3.40
C TRP A 55 5.70 5.37 4.57
N GLU A 56 5.69 6.56 5.19
CA GLU A 56 6.49 6.81 6.38
C GLU A 56 5.96 5.98 7.55
N GLY A 57 6.89 5.33 8.25
CA GLY A 57 6.60 4.66 9.49
C GLY A 57 5.89 3.33 9.38
N ILE A 58 5.76 2.74 8.18
CA ILE A 58 5.32 1.35 8.00
C ILE A 58 6.46 0.50 7.44
N ARG A 59 6.65 -0.70 8.00
CA ARG A 59 7.58 -1.70 7.46
C ARG A 59 6.98 -3.09 7.54
N CYS A 60 7.22 -3.87 6.48
CA CYS A 60 6.79 -5.26 6.39
C CYS A 60 7.98 -6.22 6.41
N THR A 61 7.75 -7.39 6.97
CA THR A 61 8.67 -8.53 6.92
C THR A 61 7.94 -9.66 6.20
N GLY A 62 8.41 -10.00 4.98
CA GLY A 62 7.64 -10.84 4.08
C GLY A 62 6.31 -10.15 3.76
N SER A 63 5.20 -10.82 4.07
CA SER A 63 3.86 -10.27 3.85
C SER A 63 3.18 -9.63 5.06
N ARG A 64 3.85 -9.55 6.20
CA ARG A 64 3.22 -9.06 7.44
C ARG A 64 3.72 -7.67 7.77
N ILE A 65 2.82 -6.78 8.20
CA ILE A 65 3.21 -5.50 8.79
C ILE A 65 3.78 -5.79 10.17
N THR A 66 5.09 -5.63 10.32
CA THR A 66 5.78 -5.93 11.59
C THR A 66 6.11 -4.68 12.38
N TYR A 67 5.98 -3.51 11.78
CA TYR A 67 6.31 -2.24 12.42
C TYR A 67 5.44 -1.12 11.87
N MET A 68 4.82 -0.37 12.78
CA MET A 68 4.07 0.84 12.46
C MET A 68 4.28 1.92 13.53
N TYR A 69 4.54 3.16 13.11
CA TYR A 69 4.44 4.34 13.96
C TYR A 69 3.79 5.49 13.18
N VAL A 70 3.09 6.35 13.92
CA VAL A 70 2.67 7.67 13.42
C VAL A 70 2.94 8.72 14.46
N THR A 71 3.30 9.89 13.97
CA THR A 71 3.55 11.06 14.80
C THR A 71 2.26 11.87 14.84
N GLN A 72 1.43 11.68 15.87
CA GLN A 72 0.30 12.57 16.12
C GLN A 72 0.84 13.89 16.72
N ARG A 73 0.72 14.98 15.98
CA ARG A 73 0.71 16.33 16.56
C ARG A 73 -0.70 16.74 16.91
#